data_AF-A0A430C7X5-F1
#
_entry.id   AF-A0A430C7X5-F1
#
_cell.length_a   1.000
_cell.length_b   1.000
_cell.length_c   1.000
_cell.angle_alpha   90.00
_cell.angle_beta   90.00
_cell.angle_gamma   90.00
#
_symmetry.space_group_name_H-M   'P 1'
#
loop_
_entity.id
_entity.type
_entity.pdbx_description
1 polymer ?
#
loop_
_entity_poly.entity_id
_entity_poly.type
_entity_poly.pdbx_seq_one_letter_code
_entity_poly.pdbx_strand_id
1 'polypeptide(L)'
;MHGWIILDKPLGLGSTQGVSAVKRVLRQGGYGKGIKVGHGGTLDPLATGVLPIAVGEATKLAGRMLDSDKVYDFTIRFGVQTSTLDAEGEVVAESNVRPTREALEAVLPRFTGPIDQVPPAYSALKIDGERAYDLARAGEEVVLASRRVTIHSLISSPERGGGPFASANGGGGGPLGGSLDEAPLPPCLL
;
A
#
# COMPACT_ATOMS: atom_id res chain seq x y z
N MET A 1 -3.96 -24.40 17.19
CA MET A 1 -2.82 -23.62 16.66
C MET A 1 -3.01 -22.16 17.04
N HIS A 2 -1.97 -21.53 17.59
CA HIS A 2 -1.97 -20.12 17.99
C HIS A 2 -0.62 -19.52 17.58
N GLY A 3 -0.64 -18.36 16.93
CA GLY A 3 0.60 -17.72 16.47
C GLY A 3 0.39 -16.75 15.32
N TRP A 4 1.50 -16.40 14.67
CA TRP A 4 1.54 -15.51 13.53
C TRP A 4 2.01 -16.24 12.28
N ILE A 5 1.38 -15.94 11.16
CA ILE A 5 1.83 -16.29 9.83
C ILE A 5 2.24 -14.98 9.18
N ILE A 6 3.50 -14.87 8.77
CA ILE A 6 4.00 -13.71 8.05
C ILE A 6 3.78 -13.98 6.56
N LEU A 7 2.70 -13.42 6.02
CA LEU A 7 2.38 -13.56 4.61
C LEU A 7 3.12 -12.48 3.83
N ASP A 8 3.96 -12.87 2.87
CA ASP A 8 4.38 -11.97 1.82
C ASP A 8 3.21 -11.81 0.83
N LYS A 9 2.50 -10.70 0.95
CA LYS A 9 1.27 -10.42 0.20
C LYS A 9 1.66 -10.05 -1.23
N PRO A 10 1.23 -10.84 -2.25
CA PRO A 10 1.49 -10.47 -3.63
C PRO A 10 0.67 -9.26 -4.05
N LEU A 11 1.06 -8.69 -5.18
CA LEU A 11 0.33 -7.61 -5.85
C LEU A 11 -1.09 -8.06 -6.22
N GLY A 12 -2.05 -7.15 -6.12
CA GLY A 12 -3.47 -7.37 -6.46
C GLY A 12 -4.25 -8.15 -5.41
N LEU A 13 -3.60 -8.84 -4.48
CA LEU A 13 -4.29 -9.53 -3.39
C LEU A 13 -4.66 -8.54 -2.28
N GLY A 14 -5.94 -8.43 -1.95
CA GLY A 14 -6.40 -7.65 -0.80
C GLY A 14 -6.10 -8.36 0.53
N SER A 15 -5.87 -7.59 1.60
CA SER A 15 -5.54 -8.12 2.93
C SER A 15 -6.58 -9.12 3.48
N THR A 16 -7.88 -8.85 3.28
CA THR A 16 -8.98 -9.76 3.66
C THR A 16 -8.99 -11.05 2.83
N GLN A 17 -8.58 -10.98 1.56
CA GLN A 17 -8.42 -12.17 0.73
C GLN A 17 -7.26 -13.02 1.24
N GLY A 18 -6.15 -12.40 1.68
CA GLY A 18 -5.05 -13.08 2.38
C GLY A 18 -5.51 -13.83 3.63
N VAL A 19 -6.28 -13.17 4.51
CA VAL A 19 -6.90 -13.83 5.69
C VAL A 19 -7.78 -15.02 5.28
N SER A 20 -8.59 -14.86 4.23
CA SER A 20 -9.48 -15.91 3.72
C SER A 20 -8.70 -17.11 3.17
N ALA A 21 -7.59 -16.86 2.46
CA ALA A 21 -6.70 -17.89 1.96
C ALA A 21 -6.06 -18.69 3.10
N VAL A 22 -5.51 -18.01 4.12
CA VAL A 22 -4.94 -18.66 5.31
C VAL A 22 -5.99 -19.51 6.03
N LYS A 23 -7.19 -18.97 6.24
CA LYS A 23 -8.30 -19.71 6.86
C LYS A 23 -8.67 -20.98 6.08
N ARG A 24 -8.65 -20.92 4.74
CA ARG A 24 -8.89 -22.09 3.88
C ARG A 24 -7.81 -23.15 4.04
N VAL A 25 -6.54 -22.77 4.05
CA VAL A 25 -5.40 -23.69 4.23
C VAL A 25 -5.44 -24.35 5.60
N LEU A 26 -5.69 -23.61 6.68
CA LEU A 26 -5.81 -24.17 8.02
C LEU A 26 -6.97 -25.18 8.13
N ARG A 27 -8.09 -24.93 7.45
CA ARG A 27 -9.20 -25.87 7.40
C ARG A 27 -8.82 -27.16 6.66
N GLN A 28 -8.12 -27.05 5.54
CA GLN A 28 -7.63 -28.21 4.78
C GLN A 28 -6.59 -29.01 5.57
N GLY A 29 -5.78 -28.34 6.39
CA GLY A 29 -4.81 -28.98 7.30
C GLY A 29 -5.41 -29.58 8.56
N GLY A 30 -6.75 -29.66 8.70
CA GLY A 30 -7.40 -30.32 9.83
C GLY A 30 -7.49 -29.51 11.13
N TYR A 31 -7.12 -28.22 11.12
CA TYR A 31 -7.08 -27.39 12.33
C TYR A 31 -8.47 -26.92 12.83
N GLY A 32 -9.56 -27.34 12.18
CA GLY A 32 -10.94 -27.07 12.62
C GLY A 32 -11.53 -25.74 12.10
N LYS A 33 -12.87 -25.68 11.98
CA LYS A 33 -13.59 -24.54 11.39
C LYS A 33 -13.64 -23.28 12.27
N GLY A 34 -13.40 -23.43 13.58
CA GLY A 34 -13.57 -22.38 14.59
C GLY A 34 -12.33 -21.52 14.87
N ILE A 35 -11.20 -21.77 14.19
CA ILE A 35 -9.98 -20.98 14.42
C ILE A 35 -10.20 -19.53 13.97
N LYS A 36 -9.99 -18.60 14.90
CA LYS A 36 -9.97 -17.17 14.63
C LYS A 36 -8.74 -16.82 13.80
N VAL A 37 -8.93 -16.02 12.75
CA VAL A 37 -7.85 -15.51 11.89
C VAL A 37 -8.13 -14.04 11.61
N GLY A 38 -7.11 -13.20 11.71
CA GLY A 38 -7.19 -11.77 11.39
C GLY A 38 -5.82 -11.24 10.93
N HIS A 39 -5.76 -10.03 10.38
CA HIS A 39 -4.51 -9.40 9.99
C HIS A 39 -4.10 -8.30 10.99
N GLY A 40 -2.80 -8.02 11.08
CA GLY A 40 -2.22 -7.02 11.99
C GLY A 40 -2.07 -5.61 11.39
N GLY A 41 -2.57 -5.40 10.17
CA GLY A 41 -2.51 -4.13 9.43
C GLY A 41 -3.03 -4.34 8.01
N THR A 42 -3.73 -3.36 7.44
CA THR A 42 -4.19 -3.46 6.04
C THR A 42 -3.05 -3.01 5.13
N LEU A 43 -2.74 -3.82 4.14
CA LEU A 43 -2.01 -3.40 2.94
C LEU A 43 -3.00 -3.27 1.78
N ASP A 44 -2.83 -2.20 1.00
CA ASP A 44 -3.62 -1.96 -0.21
C ASP A 44 -3.35 -3.05 -1.26
N PRO A 45 -4.28 -3.29 -2.19
CA PRO A 45 -4.09 -4.28 -3.26
C PRO A 45 -2.82 -4.00 -4.09
N LEU A 46 -2.51 -2.73 -4.33
CA LEU A 46 -1.30 -2.29 -5.04
C LEU A 46 -0.01 -2.45 -4.26
N ALA A 47 -0.08 -2.57 -2.93
CA ALA A 47 1.09 -2.82 -2.11
C ALA A 47 1.51 -4.30 -2.20
N THR A 48 2.80 -4.60 -2.04
CA THR A 48 3.29 -5.95 -1.78
C THR A 48 3.99 -6.02 -0.43
N GLY A 49 4.37 -7.22 0.03
CA GLY A 49 5.21 -7.38 1.21
C GLY A 49 4.46 -7.82 2.46
N VAL A 50 4.98 -7.43 3.62
CA VAL A 50 4.70 -8.09 4.90
C VAL A 50 3.28 -7.82 5.41
N LEU A 51 2.45 -8.87 5.40
CA LEU A 51 1.12 -8.90 6.00
C LEU A 51 1.09 -9.89 7.18
N PRO A 52 1.18 -9.41 8.44
CA PRO A 52 1.08 -10.29 9.61
C PRO A 52 -0.35 -10.85 9.75
N ILE A 53 -0.50 -12.17 9.73
CA ILE A 53 -1.76 -12.87 9.93
C ILE A 53 -1.76 -13.56 11.29
N ALA A 54 -2.59 -13.09 12.20
CA ALA A 54 -2.78 -13.66 13.53
C ALA A 54 -3.73 -14.86 13.48
N VAL A 55 -3.38 -15.94 14.19
CA VAL A 55 -4.14 -17.19 14.27
C VAL A 55 -4.44 -17.52 15.73
N GLY A 56 -5.70 -17.86 16.02
CA GLY A 56 -6.17 -18.24 17.35
C GLY A 56 -5.96 -17.13 18.37
N GLU A 57 -5.35 -17.44 19.51
CA GLU A 57 -5.13 -16.49 20.61
C GLU A 57 -4.27 -15.28 20.21
N ALA A 58 -3.40 -15.40 19.21
CA ALA A 58 -2.61 -14.27 18.70
C ALA A 58 -3.48 -13.14 18.15
N THR A 59 -4.72 -13.42 17.75
CA THR A 59 -5.67 -12.38 17.28
C THR A 59 -5.95 -11.33 18.36
N LYS A 60 -5.81 -11.68 19.65
CA LYS A 60 -5.91 -10.74 20.78
C LYS A 60 -4.81 -9.66 20.77
N LEU A 61 -3.71 -9.91 20.07
CA LEU A 61 -2.56 -8.99 19.96
C LEU A 61 -2.58 -8.19 18.66
N ALA A 62 -3.56 -8.39 17.77
CA ALA A 62 -3.62 -7.70 16.47
C ALA A 62 -3.68 -6.17 16.61
N GLY A 63 -4.35 -5.66 17.65
CA GLY A 63 -4.38 -4.22 17.96
C GLY A 63 -2.99 -3.62 18.17
N ARG A 64 -2.09 -4.32 18.89
CA ARG A 64 -0.72 -3.85 19.11
C ARG A 64 0.12 -3.81 17.83
N MET A 65 -0.22 -4.66 16.86
CA MET A 65 0.46 -4.66 15.56
C MET A 65 0.07 -3.44 14.72
N LEU A 66 -1.17 -2.96 14.85
CA LEU A 66 -1.63 -1.74 14.18
C LEU A 66 -0.84 -0.51 14.65
N ASP A 67 -0.47 -0.46 15.92
CA ASP A 67 0.28 0.65 16.53
C ASP A 67 1.80 0.55 16.34
N SER A 68 2.29 -0.54 15.74
CA SER A 68 3.74 -0.72 15.54
C SER A 68 4.25 0.02 14.33
N ASP A 69 5.51 0.43 14.38
CA ASP A 69 6.19 1.09 13.27
C ASP A 69 6.15 0.25 11.98
N LYS A 70 6.21 0.95 10.85
CA LYS A 70 6.19 0.37 9.50
C LYS A 70 7.28 1.00 8.66
N VAL A 71 7.84 0.20 7.77
CA VAL A 71 8.82 0.63 6.77
C VAL A 71 8.22 0.34 5.41
N TYR A 72 8.30 1.32 4.52
CA TYR A 72 7.78 1.24 3.16
C TYR A 72 8.91 1.59 2.19
N ASP A 73 8.94 0.90 1.06
CA ASP A 73 9.70 1.28 -0.13
C ASP A 73 8.65 1.57 -1.21
N PHE A 74 8.72 2.76 -1.80
CA PHE A 74 7.74 3.25 -2.76
C PHE A 74 8.39 4.20 -3.76
N THR A 75 7.80 4.28 -4.95
CA THR A 75 8.22 5.26 -5.98
C THR A 75 7.30 6.47 -5.92
N ILE A 76 7.69 7.61 -6.50
CA ILE A 76 6.77 8.73 -6.75
C ILE A 76 6.87 9.10 -8.22
N ARG A 77 5.73 9.23 -8.91
CA ARG A 77 5.68 9.82 -10.26
C ARG A 77 5.41 11.33 -10.16
N PHE A 78 6.47 12.14 -10.20
CA PHE A 78 6.32 13.59 -10.20
C PHE A 78 5.61 14.11 -11.46
N GLY A 79 4.77 15.13 -11.26
CA GLY A 79 4.08 15.83 -12.34
C GLY A 79 2.71 15.26 -12.73
N VAL A 80 2.21 14.27 -12.02
CA VAL A 80 0.86 13.71 -12.19
C VAL A 80 0.21 13.61 -10.81
N GLN A 81 -1.04 14.02 -10.72
CA GLN A 81 -1.89 13.79 -9.56
C GLN A 81 -3.09 12.95 -10.00
N THR A 82 -3.39 11.90 -9.25
CA THR A 82 -4.55 11.02 -9.47
C THR A 82 -5.61 11.23 -8.40
N SER A 83 -6.85 10.84 -8.69
CA SER A 83 -7.98 10.98 -7.76
C SER A 83 -7.81 10.18 -6.47
N THR A 84 -7.12 9.04 -6.52
CA THR A 84 -6.87 8.13 -5.38
C THR A 84 -5.49 8.32 -4.74
N LEU A 85 -4.66 9.21 -5.28
CA LEU A 85 -3.25 9.41 -4.89
C LEU A 85 -2.32 8.20 -5.13
N ASP A 86 -2.80 7.19 -5.87
CA ASP A 86 -2.03 6.04 -6.31
C ASP A 86 -2.11 5.85 -7.83
N ALA A 87 -1.60 4.73 -8.34
CA ALA A 87 -1.55 4.42 -9.77
C ALA A 87 -2.89 3.94 -10.36
N GLU A 88 -3.92 3.66 -9.56
CA GLU A 88 -5.23 3.16 -10.02
C GLU A 88 -6.22 4.28 -10.33
N GLY A 89 -6.02 5.48 -9.76
CA GLY A 89 -6.91 6.62 -9.95
C GLY A 89 -6.79 7.28 -11.32
N GLU A 90 -7.87 7.94 -11.72
CA GLU A 90 -7.86 8.81 -12.91
C GLU A 90 -6.98 10.03 -12.67
N VAL A 91 -6.30 10.50 -13.72
CA VAL A 91 -5.48 11.71 -13.66
C VAL A 91 -6.39 12.93 -13.51
N VAL A 92 -6.18 13.71 -12.45
CA VAL A 92 -6.94 14.93 -12.13
C VAL A 92 -6.14 16.21 -12.33
N ALA A 93 -4.81 16.13 -12.33
CA ALA A 93 -3.94 17.25 -12.65
C ALA A 93 -2.58 16.77 -13.20
N GLU A 94 -1.98 17.60 -14.05
CA GLU A 94 -0.65 17.38 -14.61
C GLU A 94 0.22 18.63 -14.50
N SER A 95 1.54 18.42 -14.44
CA SER A 95 2.55 19.47 -14.42
C SER A 95 3.80 19.01 -15.15
N ASN A 96 4.46 19.93 -15.86
CA ASN A 96 5.74 19.71 -16.51
C ASN A 96 6.94 19.83 -15.55
N VAL A 97 6.71 20.23 -14.31
CA VAL A 97 7.79 20.39 -13.31
C VAL A 97 8.28 19.01 -12.87
N ARG A 98 9.60 18.79 -12.93
CA ARG A 98 10.28 17.62 -12.35
C ARG A 98 11.36 18.14 -11.39
N PRO A 99 11.30 17.78 -10.09
CA PRO A 99 12.32 18.22 -9.15
C PRO A 99 13.67 17.59 -9.52
N THR A 100 14.76 18.35 -9.31
CA THR A 100 16.09 17.74 -9.32
C THR A 100 16.27 16.91 -8.05
N ARG A 101 17.28 16.04 -8.04
CA ARG A 101 17.62 15.24 -6.85
C ARG A 101 17.92 16.13 -5.65
N GLU A 102 18.67 17.21 -5.87
CA GLU A 102 19.06 18.16 -4.83
C GLU A 102 17.84 18.90 -4.27
N ALA A 103 16.90 19.28 -5.15
CA ALA A 103 15.64 19.90 -4.75
C ALA A 103 14.77 18.94 -3.91
N LEU A 104 14.74 17.65 -4.27
CA LEU A 104 14.05 16.63 -3.49
C LEU A 104 14.70 16.43 -2.12
N GLU A 105 16.01 16.22 -2.08
CA GLU A 105 16.78 16.00 -0.86
C GLU A 105 16.67 17.18 0.11
N ALA A 106 16.63 18.41 -0.39
CA ALA A 106 16.43 19.61 0.43
C ALA A 106 15.05 19.67 1.11
N VAL A 107 14.04 18.98 0.57
CA VAL A 107 12.66 18.98 1.08
C VAL A 107 12.38 17.82 2.04
N LEU A 108 13.07 16.68 1.91
CA LEU A 108 12.85 15.51 2.78
C LEU A 108 12.85 15.83 4.29
N PRO A 109 13.77 16.67 4.84
CA PRO A 109 13.77 16.99 6.26
C PRO A 109 12.48 17.63 6.78
N ARG A 110 11.66 18.23 5.90
CA ARG A 110 10.37 18.83 6.26
C ARG A 110 9.30 17.78 6.58
N PHE A 111 9.52 16.55 6.13
CA PHE A 111 8.63 15.41 6.36
C PHE A 111 9.14 14.48 7.47
N THR A 112 10.43 14.54 7.82
CA THR A 112 11.02 13.72 8.89
C THR A 112 10.70 14.30 10.28
N GLY A 113 10.31 13.44 11.22
CA GLY A 113 9.89 13.81 12.57
C GLY A 113 8.37 13.86 12.73
N PRO A 114 7.86 14.51 13.79
CA PRO A 114 6.42 14.63 14.04
C PRO A 114 5.78 15.61 13.04
N ILE A 115 4.77 15.15 12.31
CA ILE A 115 3.99 15.94 11.37
C ILE A 115 2.49 15.68 11.55
N ASP A 116 1.66 16.61 11.09
CA ASP A 116 0.22 16.43 11.00
C ASP A 116 -0.15 16.06 9.56
N GLN A 117 -0.80 14.91 9.38
CA GLN A 117 -1.20 14.37 8.08
C GLN A 117 -2.72 14.26 7.99
N VAL A 118 -3.29 14.82 6.92
CA VAL A 118 -4.69 14.57 6.54
C VAL A 118 -4.72 13.26 5.77
N PRO A 119 -5.43 12.22 6.25
CA PRO A 119 -5.54 10.97 5.50
C PRO A 119 -6.28 11.20 4.17
N PRO A 120 -6.01 10.40 3.13
CA PRO A 120 -6.77 10.49 1.88
C PRO A 120 -8.24 10.11 2.09
N ALA A 121 -9.13 10.72 1.31
CA ALA A 121 -10.57 10.41 1.32
C ALA A 121 -10.85 8.92 1.05
N TYR A 122 -10.03 8.29 0.21
CA TYR A 122 -10.06 6.85 -0.11
C TYR A 122 -9.37 5.97 0.96
N SER A 123 -9.37 6.36 2.23
CA SER A 123 -8.79 5.56 3.30
C SER A 123 -9.78 4.56 3.92
N ALA A 124 -9.27 3.47 4.50
CA ALA A 124 -10.06 2.51 5.27
C ALA A 124 -10.59 3.04 6.61
N LEU A 125 -10.47 4.36 6.85
CA LEU A 125 -10.93 5.01 8.06
C LEU A 125 -12.44 4.96 8.15
N LYS A 126 -12.94 4.76 9.37
CA LYS A 126 -14.37 4.84 9.63
C LYS A 126 -14.73 6.24 10.10
N ILE A 127 -15.78 6.81 9.53
CA ILE A 127 -16.44 8.03 10.00
C ILE A 127 -17.85 7.62 10.39
N ASP A 128 -18.24 7.89 11.64
CA ASP A 128 -19.54 7.56 12.20
C ASP A 128 -20.01 6.09 12.02
N GLY A 129 -19.04 5.16 11.89
CA GLY A 129 -19.27 3.73 11.76
C GLY A 129 -19.16 3.17 10.33
N GLU A 130 -19.19 4.04 9.32
CA GLU A 130 -19.09 3.71 7.90
C GLU A 130 -17.68 3.96 7.37
N ARG A 131 -17.21 3.19 6.38
CA ARG A 131 -15.85 3.36 5.83
C ARG A 131 -15.85 4.60 4.93
N ALA A 132 -14.90 5.51 5.13
CA ALA A 132 -14.70 6.71 4.33
C ALA A 132 -14.58 6.41 2.84
N TYR A 133 -13.98 5.27 2.48
CA TYR A 133 -13.96 4.77 1.11
C TYR A 133 -15.35 4.57 0.48
N ASP A 134 -16.30 4.02 1.24
CA ASP A 134 -17.66 3.75 0.74
C ASP A 134 -18.42 5.07 0.54
N LEU A 135 -18.21 6.06 1.42
CA LEU A 135 -18.78 7.41 1.35
C LEU A 135 -18.17 8.24 0.20
N ALA A 136 -16.85 8.20 0.02
CA ALA A 136 -16.16 8.89 -1.07
C ALA A 136 -16.60 8.38 -2.45
N ARG A 137 -16.90 7.08 -2.57
CA ARG A 137 -17.50 6.50 -3.79
C ARG A 137 -18.95 6.93 -4.04
N ALA A 138 -19.68 7.29 -2.98
CA ALA A 138 -21.04 7.83 -3.09
C ALA A 138 -21.06 9.32 -3.50
N GLY A 139 -19.90 9.97 -3.63
CA GLY A 139 -19.77 11.36 -4.05
C GLY A 139 -19.94 12.38 -2.92
N GLU A 140 -19.91 11.95 -1.66
CA GLU A 140 -19.97 12.85 -0.51
C GLU A 140 -18.58 13.43 -0.18
N GLU A 141 -18.52 14.74 0.08
CA GLU A 141 -17.28 15.43 0.45
C GLU A 141 -16.94 15.12 1.92
N VAL A 142 -15.99 14.20 2.11
CA VAL A 142 -15.57 13.75 3.43
C VAL A 142 -14.39 14.59 3.94
N VAL A 143 -14.63 15.45 4.93
CA VAL A 143 -13.57 16.20 5.62
C VAL A 143 -12.92 15.30 6.68
N LEU A 144 -11.71 14.83 6.40
CA LEU A 144 -10.95 13.98 7.33
C LEU A 144 -10.17 14.83 8.34
N ALA A 145 -10.33 14.51 9.63
CA ALA A 145 -9.52 15.12 10.68
C ALA A 145 -8.03 14.77 10.51
N SER A 146 -7.17 15.78 10.61
CA SER A 146 -5.72 15.59 10.61
C SER A 146 -5.27 14.72 11.78
N ARG A 147 -4.22 13.92 11.56
CA ARG A 147 -3.66 13.01 12.54
C ARG A 147 -2.17 13.25 12.67
N ARG A 148 -1.69 13.20 13.91
CA ARG A 148 -0.26 13.26 14.18
C ARG A 148 0.39 11.93 13.81
N VAL A 149 1.42 11.99 12.98
CA VAL A 149 2.28 10.85 12.62
C VAL A 149 3.73 11.23 12.83
N THR A 150 4.60 10.23 13.00
CA THR A 150 6.04 10.45 13.12
C THR A 150 6.73 9.67 12.00
N ILE A 151 7.44 10.38 11.13
CA ILE A 151 8.32 9.76 10.13
C ILE A 151 9.71 9.65 10.74
N HIS A 152 10.11 8.45 11.13
CA HIS A 152 11.41 8.22 11.80
C HIS A 152 12.60 8.43 10.88
N SER A 153 12.47 8.05 9.61
CA SER A 153 13.50 8.18 8.59
C SER A 153 12.85 8.24 7.22
N LEU A 154 13.35 9.13 6.36
CA LEU A 154 12.94 9.27 4.98
C LEU A 154 14.18 9.50 4.12
N ILE A 155 14.43 8.57 3.20
CA ILE A 155 15.60 8.58 2.34
C ILE A 155 15.17 8.37 0.89
N SER A 156 15.78 9.09 -0.04
CA SER A 156 15.61 8.78 -1.47
C SER A 156 16.58 7.68 -1.88
N SER A 157 16.10 6.64 -2.55
CA SER A 157 16.94 5.62 -3.19
C SER A 157 16.94 5.77 -4.71
N PRO A 158 17.94 5.22 -5.42
CA PRO A 158 17.82 4.98 -6.86
C PRO A 158 16.58 4.12 -7.15
N GLU A 159 16.00 4.28 -8.33
CA GLU A 159 14.93 3.41 -8.80
C GLU A 159 15.44 1.97 -8.84
N ARG A 160 14.83 1.07 -8.06
CA ARG A 160 15.13 -0.36 -8.15
C ARG A 160 14.29 -0.92 -9.29
N GLY A 161 14.91 -1.09 -10.46
CA GLY A 161 14.42 -1.90 -11.58
C GLY A 161 12.92 -1.76 -11.91
N GLY A 162 12.59 -0.86 -12.83
CA GLY A 162 11.32 -0.80 -13.53
C GLY A 162 11.53 0.03 -14.80
N GLY A 163 11.27 -0.56 -15.97
CA GLY A 163 11.44 0.15 -17.26
C GLY A 163 10.57 1.40 -17.37
N PRO A 164 10.81 2.27 -18.37
CA PRO A 164 10.07 3.51 -18.53
C PRO A 164 8.57 3.22 -18.57
N PHE A 165 7.82 4.02 -17.80
CA PHE A 165 6.37 4.14 -17.89
C PHE A 165 6.00 4.24 -19.38
N ALA A 166 5.43 3.19 -19.96
CA ALA A 166 5.03 3.19 -21.35
C ALA A 166 3.96 4.28 -21.51
N SER A 167 4.39 5.43 -22.03
CA SER A 167 3.49 6.46 -22.55
C SER A 167 2.59 5.76 -23.56
N ALA A 168 1.29 5.71 -23.29
CA ALA A 168 0.31 5.26 -24.26
C ALA A 168 0.25 6.30 -25.38
N ASN A 169 1.17 6.20 -26.34
CA ASN A 169 1.11 6.84 -27.64
C ASN A 169 2.00 6.09 -28.66
N GLY A 170 1.35 5.28 -29.51
CA GLY A 170 1.72 5.09 -30.93
C GLY A 170 2.85 4.12 -31.31
N GLY A 171 2.46 2.89 -31.71
CA GLY A 171 2.85 2.21 -32.97
C GLY A 171 4.29 1.69 -33.19
N GLY A 172 4.40 0.39 -33.50
CA GLY A 172 5.53 -0.19 -34.25
C GLY A 172 6.08 -1.49 -33.64
N GLY A 173 6.19 -2.56 -34.43
CA GLY A 173 6.31 -3.94 -33.95
C GLY A 173 7.73 -4.54 -33.80
N GLY A 174 7.81 -5.51 -32.87
CA GLY A 174 8.60 -6.77 -32.87
C GLY A 174 10.14 -6.71 -32.72
N PRO A 175 10.82 -7.85 -32.43
CA PRO A 175 10.35 -9.16 -31.95
C PRO A 175 10.98 -9.62 -30.60
N LEU A 176 10.51 -10.77 -30.13
CA LEU A 176 10.81 -11.46 -28.87
C LEU A 176 12.24 -12.04 -28.79
N GLY A 177 12.87 -11.91 -27.62
CA GLY A 177 14.05 -12.69 -27.20
C GLY A 177 14.07 -12.76 -25.67
N GLY A 178 13.92 -13.96 -25.11
CA GLY A 178 13.76 -14.17 -23.67
C GLY A 178 15.07 -14.22 -22.88
N SER A 179 15.02 -13.73 -21.65
CA SER A 179 15.75 -14.29 -20.50
C SER A 179 14.79 -14.36 -19.31
N LEU A 180 14.86 -15.45 -18.55
CA LEU A 180 14.19 -15.60 -17.27
C LEU A 180 15.05 -14.88 -16.21
N ASP A 181 15.08 -13.55 -16.27
CA ASP A 181 15.65 -12.72 -15.21
C ASP A 181 14.50 -12.03 -14.46
N GLU A 182 14.66 -11.96 -13.14
CA GLU A 182 13.71 -11.45 -12.14
C GLU A 182 12.72 -10.43 -12.72
N ALA A 183 11.44 -10.79 -12.72
CA ALA A 183 10.39 -9.86 -13.08
C ALA A 183 10.49 -8.63 -12.15
N PRO A 184 10.71 -7.41 -12.68
CA PRO A 184 10.77 -6.22 -11.86
C PRO A 184 9.43 -6.06 -11.13
N LEU A 185 9.49 -5.99 -9.81
CA LEU A 185 8.32 -5.72 -8.98
C LEU A 185 7.78 -4.34 -9.36
N PRO A 186 6.49 -4.21 -9.72
CA PRO A 186 5.94 -2.91 -10.04
C PRO A 186 5.95 -2.03 -8.78
N PRO A 187 6.23 -0.73 -8.93
CA PRO A 187 6.34 0.18 -7.80
C PRO A 187 4.99 0.30 -7.08
N CYS A 188 5.01 0.06 -5.77
CA CYS A 188 3.93 0.47 -4.88
C CYS A 188 4.07 1.97 -4.63
N LEU A 189 2.97 2.73 -4.69
CA LEU A 189 2.92 4.18 -4.40
C LEU A 189 1.85 4.42 -3.33
N LEU A 190 2.16 5.25 -2.34
CA LEU A 190 1.23 5.86 -1.38
C LEU A 190 1.11 7.36 -1.65
#